data_AF-A0A382N4I4-F1
#
_entry.id   AF-A0A382N4I4-F1
#
_cell.length_a   1.000
_cell.length_b   1.000
_cell.length_c   1.000
_cell.angle_alpha   90.00
_cell.angle_beta   90.00
_cell.angle_gamma   90.00
#
_symmetry.space_group_name_H-M   'P 1'
#
loop_
_entity.id
_entity.type
_entity.pdbx_description
1 polymer ?
#
loop_
_entity_poly.entity_id
_entity_poly.type
_entity_poly.pdbx_seq_one_letter_code
_entity_poly.pdbx_strand_id
1 'polypeptide(L)'
;MFKFLKKEESIETLEINQSEDWTKEIRRSQKIGQEVEQLSFFSDNKSDNQILGTKQGLSRDHLIILKNCKNESRAIELMEILNRTNKTKFKDAIIKPLIENGFFELTNPGKPKSPTQKYRLTNKFVRRRIKS
;
A
#
# COMPACT_ATOMS: atom_id res chain seq x y z
N MET A 1 -20.46 46.18 34.07
CA MET A 1 -21.08 47.25 33.28
C MET A 1 -20.41 47.27 31.91
N PHE A 2 -21.03 46.62 30.92
CA PHE A 2 -20.61 46.67 29.51
C PHE A 2 -21.89 46.82 28.69
N LYS A 3 -22.09 47.99 28.07
CA LYS A 3 -23.17 48.24 27.11
C LYS A 3 -22.58 48.06 25.72
N PHE A 4 -22.76 46.88 25.13
CA PHE A 4 -22.46 46.64 23.73
C PHE A 4 -23.54 47.34 22.89
N LEU A 5 -23.14 48.37 22.12
CA LEU A 5 -23.96 48.93 21.06
C LEU A 5 -24.19 47.83 20.01
N LYS A 6 -25.43 47.35 19.91
CA LYS A 6 -25.89 46.61 18.72
C LYS A 6 -25.88 47.59 17.55
N LYS A 7 -25.05 47.31 16.55
CA LYS A 7 -25.24 47.86 15.22
C LYS A 7 -26.23 46.95 14.49
N GLU A 8 -27.37 47.54 14.16
CA GLU A 8 -28.40 46.95 13.31
C GLU A 8 -27.88 46.97 11.86
N GLU A 9 -27.86 45.81 11.22
CA GLU A 9 -27.81 45.72 9.76
C GLU A 9 -29.11 45.04 9.34
N SER A 10 -29.90 45.79 8.58
CA SER A 10 -31.19 45.41 8.02
C SER A 10 -31.03 44.17 7.15
N ILE A 11 -31.78 43.12 7.47
CA ILE A 11 -32.03 42.03 6.53
C ILE A 11 -32.95 42.62 5.46
N GLU A 12 -32.39 43.13 4.37
CA GLU A 12 -33.14 43.28 3.14
C GLU A 12 -33.35 41.88 2.58
N THR A 13 -34.55 41.34 2.79
CA THR A 13 -35.01 40.15 2.09
C THR A 13 -35.06 40.49 0.61
N LEU A 14 -34.05 40.03 -0.13
CA LEU A 14 -34.13 39.97 -1.58
C LEU A 14 -35.26 39.01 -1.93
N GLU A 15 -36.44 39.56 -2.17
CA GLU A 15 -37.56 38.86 -2.75
C GLU A 15 -37.16 38.43 -4.17
N ILE A 16 -36.62 37.21 -4.26
CA ILE A 16 -36.44 36.52 -5.53
C ILE A 16 -37.85 36.15 -5.98
N ASN A 17 -38.46 37.05 -6.75
CA ASN A 17 -39.63 36.76 -7.56
C ASN A 17 -39.29 35.54 -8.42
N GLN A 18 -39.87 34.38 -8.07
CA GLN A 18 -39.81 33.20 -8.90
C GLN A 18 -40.57 33.52 -10.18
N SER A 19 -39.84 33.85 -11.23
CA SER A 19 -40.37 33.97 -12.58
C SER A 19 -39.64 32.99 -13.49
N GLU A 20 -40.46 32.33 -14.29
CA GLU A 20 -40.30 31.00 -14.84
C GLU A 20 -39.08 30.81 -15.76
N ASP A 21 -38.44 29.65 -15.58
CA ASP A 21 -37.64 28.95 -16.59
C ASP A 21 -36.19 29.45 -16.76
N TRP A 22 -35.36 29.19 -15.74
CA TRP A 22 -33.89 29.40 -15.68
C TRP A 22 -33.12 28.84 -16.89
N THR A 23 -33.71 27.91 -17.64
CA THR A 23 -33.12 27.35 -18.87
C THR A 23 -32.95 28.40 -19.98
N LYS A 24 -33.72 29.48 -19.95
CA LYS A 24 -33.61 30.61 -20.89
C LYS A 24 -32.42 31.53 -20.60
N GLU A 25 -31.93 31.56 -19.36
CA GLU A 25 -30.74 32.34 -18.99
C GLU A 25 -29.45 31.68 -19.48
N ILE A 26 -29.39 30.35 -19.51
CA ILE A 26 -28.23 29.61 -20.07
C ILE A 26 -28.02 29.93 -21.57
N ARG A 27 -29.11 30.20 -22.31
CA ARG A 27 -29.03 30.57 -23.74
C ARG A 27 -28.69 32.04 -23.97
N ARG A 28 -28.81 32.91 -22.97
CA ARG A 28 -28.28 34.27 -23.06
C ARG A 28 -26.77 34.15 -22.89
N SER A 29 -26.03 34.33 -23.98
CA SER A 29 -24.58 34.47 -23.97
C SER A 29 -24.18 35.77 -23.25
N GLN A 30 -24.47 35.89 -21.96
CA GLN A 30 -23.86 36.91 -21.12
C GLN A 30 -22.41 36.49 -20.93
N LYS A 31 -21.55 37.18 -21.68
CA LYS A 31 -20.11 37.09 -21.54
C LYS A 31 -19.77 37.60 -20.15
N ILE A 32 -19.63 36.69 -19.20
CA ILE A 32 -19.13 36.99 -17.86
C ILE A 32 -17.73 37.57 -18.06
N GLY A 33 -17.61 38.89 -17.85
CA GLY A 33 -16.38 39.66 -18.09
C GLY A 33 -15.32 39.48 -17.00
N GLN A 34 -15.57 38.60 -16.04
CA GLN A 34 -14.60 38.15 -15.07
C GLN A 34 -14.09 36.79 -15.51
N GLU A 35 -12.79 36.72 -15.75
CA GLU A 35 -12.07 35.48 -16.05
C GLU A 35 -12.24 34.55 -14.85
N VAL A 36 -13.25 33.68 -14.90
CA VAL A 36 -13.39 32.63 -13.93
C VAL A 36 -12.29 31.63 -14.27
N GLU A 37 -11.22 31.65 -13.49
CA GLU A 37 -10.20 30.60 -13.54
C GLU A 37 -10.92 29.26 -13.38
N GLN A 38 -11.07 28.53 -14.49
CA GLN A 38 -11.50 27.15 -14.42
C GLN A 38 -10.40 26.43 -13.64
N LEU A 39 -10.73 25.96 -12.43
CA LEU A 39 -9.88 25.02 -11.70
C LEU A 39 -9.70 23.81 -12.61
N SER A 40 -8.60 23.76 -13.36
CA SER A 40 -8.23 22.59 -14.12
C SER A 40 -7.99 21.49 -13.10
N PHE A 41 -8.70 20.38 -13.29
CA PHE A 41 -8.44 19.14 -12.57
C PHE A 41 -7.07 18.65 -13.05
N PHE A 42 -5.99 19.25 -12.56
CA PHE A 42 -4.67 18.66 -12.65
C PHE A 42 -4.77 17.39 -11.84
N SER A 43 -5.07 16.29 -12.52
CA SER A 43 -4.87 14.96 -12.00
C SER A 43 -3.37 14.88 -11.76
N ASP A 44 -2.95 15.19 -10.53
CA ASP A 44 -1.76 14.58 -9.97
C ASP A 44 -1.99 13.08 -10.15
N ASN A 45 -1.43 12.53 -11.23
CA ASN A 45 -1.25 11.10 -11.42
C ASN A 45 -0.19 10.61 -10.43
N LYS A 46 -0.35 10.98 -9.16
CA LYS A 46 0.21 10.22 -8.07
C LYS A 46 -0.65 8.97 -8.06
N SER A 47 -0.12 7.92 -8.67
CA SER A 47 -0.75 6.63 -8.72
C SER A 47 -1.04 6.17 -7.29
N ASP A 48 -2.22 6.46 -6.78
CA ASP A 48 -2.81 5.89 -5.56
C ASP A 48 -3.21 4.42 -5.81
N ASN A 49 -2.45 3.71 -6.64
CA ASN A 49 -2.37 2.27 -6.61
C ASN A 49 -1.50 1.84 -5.42
N GLN A 50 -1.83 2.31 -4.22
CA GLN A 50 -1.53 1.54 -3.02
C GLN A 50 -2.42 0.30 -3.13
N ILE A 51 -1.86 -0.75 -3.73
CA ILE A 51 -2.51 -2.05 -3.85
C ILE A 51 -2.68 -2.59 -2.43
N LEU A 52 -3.74 -2.15 -1.76
CA LEU A 52 -4.32 -2.72 -0.55
C LEU A 52 -5.14 -3.97 -0.94
N GLY A 53 -4.70 -4.70 -1.96
CA GLY A 53 -5.24 -6.02 -2.29
C GLY A 53 -4.94 -7.01 -1.16
N THR A 54 -5.60 -8.17 -1.19
CA THR A 54 -5.48 -9.25 -0.17
C THR A 54 -4.04 -9.38 0.31
N LYS A 55 -3.82 -8.92 1.55
CA LYS A 55 -2.53 -8.76 2.25
C LYS A 55 -1.47 -9.69 1.70
N GLN A 56 -0.30 -9.15 1.32
CA GLN A 56 0.95 -9.86 0.98
C GLN A 56 1.30 -10.93 2.03
N GLY A 57 0.59 -12.05 1.95
CA GLY A 57 0.72 -13.17 2.85
C GLY A 57 1.81 -14.10 2.34
N LEU A 58 2.38 -14.86 3.26
CA LEU A 58 3.29 -15.93 2.89
C LEU A 58 2.55 -16.97 2.03
N SER A 59 3.02 -17.18 0.81
CA SER A 59 2.62 -18.30 -0.05
C SER A 59 2.72 -19.66 0.66
N ARG A 60 1.96 -20.64 0.17
CA ARG A 60 2.01 -22.04 0.65
C ARG A 60 3.42 -22.60 0.66
N ASP A 61 4.20 -22.33 -0.40
CA ASP A 61 5.59 -22.79 -0.53
C ASP A 61 6.49 -22.21 0.57
N HIS A 62 6.29 -20.92 0.92
CA HIS A 62 6.99 -20.29 2.04
C HIS A 62 6.68 -20.99 3.37
N LEU A 63 5.41 -21.30 3.62
CA LEU A 63 4.98 -21.96 4.85
C LEU A 63 5.53 -23.38 4.98
N ILE A 64 5.59 -24.13 3.89
CA ILE A 64 6.17 -25.48 3.87
C ILE A 64 7.64 -25.42 4.26
N ILE A 65 8.40 -24.49 3.69
CA ILE A 65 9.81 -24.30 4.04
C ILE A 65 9.99 -23.94 5.50
N LEU A 66 9.28 -22.94 6.01
CA LEU A 66 9.43 -22.48 7.40
C LEU A 66 9.11 -23.57 8.43
N LYS A 67 8.16 -24.47 8.10
CA LYS A 67 7.81 -25.63 8.93
C LYS A 67 8.90 -26.71 8.92
N ASN A 68 9.49 -27.00 7.76
CA ASN A 68 10.32 -28.18 7.57
C ASN A 68 11.84 -27.91 7.57
N CYS A 69 12.28 -26.66 7.47
CA CYS A 69 13.70 -26.32 7.44
C CYS A 69 14.42 -26.59 8.77
N LYS A 70 15.74 -26.74 8.71
CA LYS A 70 16.62 -26.86 9.89
C LYS A 70 16.98 -25.46 10.41
N ASN A 71 17.69 -25.39 11.54
CA ASN A 71 18.16 -24.11 12.10
C ASN A 71 19.04 -23.34 11.10
N GLU A 72 19.93 -24.06 10.42
CA GLU A 72 20.69 -23.56 9.28
C GLU A 72 20.49 -24.50 8.09
N SER A 73 20.26 -23.97 6.90
CA SER A 73 20.11 -24.78 5.70
C SER A 73 20.75 -24.14 4.49
N ARG A 74 21.31 -24.97 3.62
CA ARG A 74 21.80 -24.55 2.30
C ARG A 74 20.63 -24.38 1.35
N ALA A 75 20.84 -23.59 0.29
CA ALA A 75 19.83 -23.41 -0.76
C ALA A 75 19.34 -24.74 -1.37
N ILE A 76 20.26 -25.71 -1.53
CA ILE A 76 19.96 -27.02 -2.13
C ILE A 76 19.02 -27.83 -1.22
N GLU A 77 19.31 -27.89 0.08
CA GLU A 77 18.46 -28.58 1.06
C GLU A 77 17.05 -27.98 1.11
N LEU A 78 16.93 -26.64 1.01
CA LEU A 78 15.64 -25.97 0.98
C LEU A 78 14.88 -26.21 -0.34
N MET A 79 15.60 -26.40 -1.45
CA MET A 79 15.01 -26.75 -2.75
C MET A 79 14.47 -28.17 -2.76
N GLU A 80 15.16 -29.12 -2.11
CA GLU A 80 14.73 -30.51 -1.96
C GLU A 80 13.39 -30.60 -1.22
N ILE A 81 13.17 -29.76 -0.19
CA ILE A 81 11.88 -29.71 0.53
C ILE A 81 10.69 -29.40 -0.39
N LEU A 82 10.89 -28.57 -1.41
CA LEU A 82 9.86 -28.18 -2.38
C LEU A 82 9.95 -28.94 -3.71
N ASN A 83 10.89 -29.89 -3.85
CA ASN A 83 11.19 -30.59 -5.10
C ASN A 83 11.43 -29.64 -6.29
N ARG A 84 12.13 -28.52 -6.08
CA ARG A 84 12.45 -27.54 -7.15
C ARG A 84 13.85 -27.77 -7.69
N THR A 85 14.03 -27.60 -9.00
CA THR A 85 15.32 -27.78 -9.68
C THR A 85 16.00 -26.45 -10.02
N ASN A 86 15.25 -25.40 -10.29
CA ASN A 86 15.80 -24.10 -10.72
C ASN A 86 16.18 -23.21 -9.52
N LYS A 87 17.49 -23.09 -9.28
CA LYS A 87 18.05 -22.34 -8.14
C LYS A 87 17.80 -20.84 -8.19
N THR A 88 17.85 -20.21 -9.36
CA THR A 88 17.69 -18.75 -9.50
C THR A 88 16.26 -18.35 -9.18
N LYS A 89 15.29 -19.01 -9.84
CA LYS A 89 13.86 -18.78 -9.57
C LYS A 89 13.50 -19.07 -8.11
N PHE A 90 14.07 -20.12 -7.54
CA PHE A 90 13.88 -20.44 -6.13
C PHE A 90 14.37 -19.31 -5.21
N LYS A 91 15.57 -18.77 -5.44
CA LYS A 91 16.09 -17.67 -4.63
C LYS A 91 15.20 -16.44 -4.71
N ASP A 92 14.80 -16.06 -5.92
CA ASP A 92 14.04 -14.83 -6.13
C ASP A 92 12.59 -14.95 -5.63
N ALA A 93 11.95 -16.10 -5.84
CA ALA A 93 10.55 -16.30 -5.50
C ALA A 93 10.32 -16.69 -4.04
N ILE A 94 11.29 -17.37 -3.41
CA ILE A 94 11.11 -17.97 -2.07
C ILE A 94 12.04 -17.33 -1.05
N ILE A 95 13.35 -17.35 -1.29
CA ILE A 95 14.33 -16.93 -0.29
C ILE A 95 14.30 -15.42 -0.08
N LYS A 96 14.30 -14.64 -1.17
CA LYS A 96 14.33 -13.18 -1.10
C LYS A 96 13.13 -12.62 -0.32
N PRO A 97 11.87 -13.01 -0.59
CA PRO A 97 10.74 -12.59 0.23
C PRO A 97 10.85 -12.98 1.71
N LEU A 98 11.41 -14.16 2.01
CA LEU A 98 11.58 -14.60 3.40
C LEU A 98 12.65 -13.82 4.15
N ILE A 99 13.70 -13.36 3.46
CA ILE A 99 14.73 -12.48 4.02
C ILE A 99 14.17 -11.07 4.22
N GLU A 100 13.43 -10.53 3.25
CA GLU A 100 12.81 -9.19 3.34
C GLU A 100 11.82 -9.11 4.51
N ASN A 101 11.05 -10.18 4.74
CA ASN A 101 10.17 -10.28 5.92
C ASN A 101 10.92 -10.62 7.22
N GLY A 102 12.21 -10.96 7.12
CA GLY A 102 13.10 -11.27 8.25
C GLY A 102 12.85 -12.61 8.91
N PHE A 103 12.26 -13.58 8.22
CA PHE A 103 12.13 -14.97 8.69
C PHE A 103 13.43 -15.77 8.48
N PHE A 104 14.20 -15.41 7.46
CA PHE A 104 15.55 -15.91 7.22
C PHE A 104 16.57 -14.78 7.31
N GLU A 105 17.77 -15.14 7.74
CA GLU A 105 18.94 -14.28 7.69
C GLU A 105 20.13 -15.00 7.05
N LEU A 106 21.07 -14.22 6.53
CA LEU A 106 22.30 -14.70 5.94
C LEU A 106 23.33 -14.98 7.03
N THR A 107 23.92 -16.17 7.05
CA THR A 107 24.98 -16.50 8.04
C THR A 107 26.21 -15.60 7.90
N ASN A 108 26.66 -15.36 6.66
CA ASN A 108 27.78 -14.46 6.39
C ASN A 108 27.31 -13.22 5.60
N PRO A 109 26.97 -12.10 6.26
CA PRO A 109 26.47 -10.92 5.57
C PRO A 109 27.53 -10.22 4.71
N GLY A 110 28.81 -10.27 5.09
CA GLY A 110 29.89 -9.61 4.33
C GLY A 110 30.19 -10.25 2.96
N LYS A 111 29.80 -11.51 2.75
CA LYS A 111 30.02 -12.23 1.48
C LYS A 111 28.75 -13.00 1.09
N PRO A 112 27.68 -12.31 0.65
CA PRO A 112 26.38 -12.93 0.38
C PRO A 112 26.40 -13.95 -0.77
N LYS A 113 27.37 -13.82 -1.69
CA LYS A 113 27.57 -14.74 -2.82
C LYS A 113 28.52 -15.90 -2.52
N SER A 114 28.94 -16.09 -1.26
CA SER A 114 29.84 -17.17 -0.88
C SER A 114 29.24 -18.55 -1.22
N PRO A 115 30.03 -19.52 -1.71
CA PRO A 115 29.55 -20.89 -1.93
C PRO A 115 29.16 -21.60 -0.64
N THR A 116 29.76 -21.21 0.49
CA THR A 116 29.46 -21.73 1.83
C THR A 116 28.28 -21.04 2.51
N GLN A 117 27.62 -20.11 1.81
CA GLN A 117 26.50 -19.35 2.36
C GLN A 117 25.33 -20.27 2.75
N LYS A 118 24.81 -20.06 3.96
CA LYS A 118 23.59 -20.69 4.46
C LYS A 118 22.56 -19.63 4.83
N TYR A 119 21.33 -20.10 5.03
CA TYR A 119 20.23 -19.32 5.58
C TYR A 119 19.91 -19.85 6.96
N ARG A 120 19.82 -18.94 7.94
CA ARG A 120 19.47 -19.24 9.32
C ARG A 120 18.04 -18.77 9.60
N LEU A 121 17.25 -19.63 10.23
CA LEU A 121 15.92 -19.25 10.68
C LEU A 121 16.02 -18.24 11.83
N THR A 122 15.17 -17.22 11.78
CA THR A 122 15.02 -16.27 12.89
C THR A 122 13.88 -16.68 13.83
N ASN A 123 13.85 -16.07 15.01
CA ASN A 123 12.79 -16.29 16.01
C ASN A 123 11.44 -15.63 15.63
N LYS A 124 11.34 -14.99 14.46
CA LYS A 124 10.07 -14.37 14.02
C LYS A 124 9.00 -15.40 13.66
N PHE A 125 9.41 -16.60 13.24
CA PHE A 125 8.46 -17.67 12.91
C PHE A 125 8.30 -18.65 14.06
N VAL A 126 7.09 -18.75 14.61
CA VAL A 126 6.76 -19.68 15.69
C VAL A 126 6.09 -20.93 15.12
N ARG A 127 6.70 -22.09 15.34
CA ARG A 127 6.09 -23.38 15.01
C ARG A 127 5.01 -23.72 16.03
N ARG A 128 3.88 -24.26 15.55
CA ARG A 128 2.81 -24.75 16.43
C ARG A 128 3.37 -25.84 17.34
N ARG A 129 3.28 -25.67 18.65
CA ARG A 129 3.58 -26.73 19.63
C ARG A 129 2.51 -27.82 19.49
N ILE A 130 2.93 -29.04 19.21
CA ILE A 130 2.05 -30.21 19.32
C ILE A 130 1.96 -30.51 20.81
N LYS A 131 0.77 -30.37 21.41
CA LYS A 131 0.55 -30.90 22.76
C LYS A 131 0.51 -32.43 22.62
N SER A 132 1.44 -33.10 23.30
CA SER A 132 1.35 -34.54 23.56
C SER A 132 0.19 -34.87 24.49
#